data_AF-A0ABD5IW85-F1
#
_entry.id   AF-A0ABD5IW85-F1
#
_cell.length_a   1.000
_cell.length_b   1.000
_cell.length_c   1.000
_cell.angle_alpha   90.00
_cell.angle_beta   90.00
_cell.angle_gamma   90.00
#
_symmetry.space_group_name_H-M   'P 1'
#
loop_
_entity.id
_entity.type
_entity.pdbx_description
1 polymer ?
#
loop_
_entity_poly.entity_id
_entity_poly.type
_entity_poly.pdbx_seq_one_letter_code
_entity_poly.pdbx_strand_id
1 'polypeptide(L)' 'MEKGVPTLSLSDDEWIEFALYIDCAVSQLQDPEGEKLREFFKMVRQKRQEIEDARWRANPENWGACCPWPDDDFPF' A
#
# COMPACT_ATOMS: atom_id res chain seq x y z
N MET A 1 -33.47 8.70 -2.36
CA MET A 1 -32.23 9.46 -2.05
C MET A 1 -31.14 8.44 -1.75
N GLU A 2 -30.39 8.02 -2.78
CA GLU A 2 -29.15 7.26 -2.56
C GLU A 2 -28.11 8.24 -1.99
N LYS A 3 -27.64 7.97 -0.77
CA LYS A 3 -26.46 8.67 -0.24
C LYS A 3 -25.27 8.13 -1.03
N GLY A 4 -24.81 8.89 -2.02
CA GLY A 4 -23.60 8.55 -2.78
C GLY A 4 -22.47 8.29 -1.81
N VAL A 5 -21.88 7.09 -1.89
CA VAL A 5 -20.66 6.76 -1.13
C VAL A 5 -19.61 7.78 -1.56
N PRO A 6 -19.04 8.57 -0.65
CA PRO A 6 -18.02 9.53 -1.01
C PRO A 6 -16.80 8.75 -1.53
N THR A 7 -16.60 8.75 -2.84
CA THR A 7 -15.35 8.30 -3.44
C THR A 7 -14.29 9.34 -3.10
N LEU A 8 -13.41 9.00 -2.15
CA LEU A 8 -12.20 9.75 -1.86
C LEU A 8 -11.28 9.69 -3.08
N SER A 9 -11.28 10.75 -3.90
CA SER A 9 -10.33 10.95 -4.98
C SER A 9 -9.09 11.65 -4.43
N LEU A 10 -8.19 10.87 -3.80
CA LEU A 10 -6.87 11.34 -3.42
C LEU A 10 -5.88 11.06 -4.56
N SER A 11 -4.92 11.96 -4.75
CA SER A 11 -3.73 11.73 -5.57
C SER A 11 -2.79 10.69 -4.95
N ASP A 12 -1.85 10.16 -5.73
CA ASP A 12 -0.91 9.15 -5.26
C ASP A 12 -0.06 9.61 -4.07
N ASP A 13 0.40 10.86 -4.07
CA ASP A 13 1.19 11.41 -2.96
C ASP A 13 0.33 11.59 -1.71
N GLU A 14 -0.94 12.02 -1.86
CA GLU A 14 -1.88 12.12 -0.75
C GLU A 14 -2.19 10.74 -0.15
N TRP A 15 -2.28 9.67 -0.97
CA TRP A 15 -2.43 8.30 -0.47
C TRP A 15 -1.21 7.84 0.35
N ILE A 16 0.00 8.18 -0.10
CA ILE A 16 1.24 7.84 0.62
C ILE A 16 1.30 8.58 1.96
N GLU A 17 1.06 9.89 1.95
CA GLU A 17 1.04 10.71 3.16
C GLU A 17 -0.03 10.20 4.15
N PHE A 18 -1.23 9.90 3.64
CA PHE A 18 -2.31 9.39 4.46
C PHE A 18 -2.00 8.02 5.08
N ALA A 19 -1.31 7.14 4.35
CA ALA A 19 -0.83 5.86 4.89
C ALA A 19 0.15 6.05 6.06
N LEU A 20 1.07 7.02 5.96
CA LEU A 20 2.00 7.35 7.04
C LEU A 20 1.28 7.85 8.30
N TYR A 21 0.27 8.71 8.13
CA TYR A 21 -0.56 9.18 9.24
C TYR A 21 -1.35 8.04 9.89
N ILE A 22 -1.90 7.13 9.09
CA ILE A 22 -2.60 5.95 9.60
C ILE A 22 -1.66 5.05 10.40
N ASP A 23 -0.47 4.76 9.89
CA ASP A 23 0.49 3.91 10.61
C ASP A 23 0.94 4.55 11.92
N CYS A 24 1.09 5.88 11.97
CA CYS A 24 1.34 6.63 13.19
C CYS A 24 0.16 6.61 14.17
N ALA A 25 -1.08 6.70 13.67
CA ALA A 25 -2.26 6.60 14.51
C ALA A 25 -2.44 5.18 15.08
N VAL A 26 -2.22 4.15 14.27
CA VAL A 26 -2.25 2.73 14.68
C VAL A 26 -1.19 2.42 15.72
N SER A 27 0.02 2.97 15.60
CA SER A 27 1.08 2.73 16.59
C SER A 27 0.76 3.36 17.95
N GLN A 28 -0.10 4.37 17.98
CA GLN A 28 -0.58 5.04 19.20
C GLN A 28 -1.89 4.46 19.75
N LEU A 29 -2.73 3.89 18.90
CA LEU A 29 -3.96 3.20 19.28
C LEU A 29 -3.64 1.78 19.75
N GLN A 30 -3.67 1.57 21.08
CA GLN A 30 -3.44 0.26 21.72
C GLN A 30 -4.49 -0.81 21.38
N ASP A 31 -5.56 -0.47 20.65
CA ASP A 31 -6.59 -1.41 20.22
C ASP A 31 -7.12 -1.10 18.80
N PRO A 32 -6.56 -1.74 17.76
CA PRO A 32 -7.02 -1.63 16.38
C PRO A 32 -8.17 -2.59 16.01
N GLU A 33 -8.78 -3.31 16.96
CA GLU A 33 -9.70 -4.44 16.72
C GLU A 33 -11.10 -4.06 16.19
N GLY A 34 -11.36 -2.80 15.89
CA GLY A 34 -12.54 -2.44 15.10
C GLY A 34 -12.42 -3.06 13.70
N GLU A 35 -13.17 -4.12 13.40
CA GLU A 35 -13.10 -4.89 12.15
C GLU A 35 -13.07 -3.99 10.90
N LYS A 36 -13.92 -2.97 10.86
CA LYS A 36 -13.99 -1.96 9.78
C LYS A 36 -12.76 -1.05 9.72
N LEU A 37 -12.17 -0.72 10.88
CA LEU A 37 -10.96 0.11 10.98
C LEU A 37 -9.74 -0.67 10.44
N ARG A 38 -9.66 -1.96 10.80
CA ARG A 38 -8.63 -2.88 10.30
C ARG A 38 -8.71 -3.08 8.79
N GLU A 39 -9.91 -3.25 8.25
CA GLU A 39 -10.12 -3.32 6.80
C GLU A 39 -9.72 -2.03 6.09
N PHE A 40 -10.08 -0.88 6.65
CA PHE A 40 -9.68 0.42 6.12
C PHE A 40 -8.16 0.59 6.09
N PHE A 41 -7.46 0.24 7.16
CA PHE A 41 -5.99 0.31 7.20
C PHE A 41 -5.33 -0.66 6.21
N LYS A 42 -5.86 -1.87 6.05
CA LYS A 42 -5.39 -2.80 5.02
C LYS A 42 -5.54 -2.21 3.63
N MET A 43 -6.70 -1.63 3.32
CA MET A 43 -6.95 -0.99 2.03
C MET A 43 -5.94 0.13 1.75
N VAL A 44 -5.68 1.00 2.74
CA VAL A 44 -4.73 2.12 2.58
C VAL A 44 -3.30 1.62 2.36
N ARG A 45 -2.86 0.63 3.14
CA ARG A 45 -1.53 0.02 2.97
C ARG A 45 -1.37 -0.65 1.61
N GLN A 46 -2.40 -1.35 1.14
CA GLN A 46 -2.40 -1.98 -0.18
C GLN A 46 -2.29 -0.93 -1.29
N LYS A 47 -3.06 0.17 -1.20
CA LYS A 47 -2.98 1.27 -2.18
C LYS A 47 -1.60 1.91 -2.22
N ARG A 48 -0.97 2.13 -1.07
CA ARG A 48 0.41 2.62 -1.00
C ARG A 48 1.38 1.68 -1.75
N GLN A 49 1.31 0.37 -1.48
CA GLN A 49 2.18 -0.61 -2.14
C GLN A 49 1.99 -0.60 -3.66
N GLU A 50 0.74 -0.54 -4.14
CA GLU A 50 0.43 -0.47 -5.58
C GLU A 50 1.09 0.75 -6.25
N ILE A 51 1.06 1.90 -5.58
CA ILE A 51 1.69 3.14 -6.07
C ILE A 51 3.21 3.03 -6.06
N GLU A 52 3.81 2.55 -4.97
CA GLU A 52 5.26 2.37 -4.85
C GLU A 52 5.78 1.38 -5.89
N ASP A 53 5.07 0.27 -6.09
CA ASP A 53 5.35 -0.71 -7.13
C ASP A 53 5.25 -0.10 -8.54
N ALA A 54 4.23 0.72 -8.80
CA ALA A 54 4.07 1.40 -10.09
C ALA A 54 5.22 2.38 -10.35
N ARG A 55 5.60 3.19 -9.34
CA ARG A 55 6.77 4.08 -9.40
C ARG A 55 8.06 3.31 -9.62
N TRP A 56 8.22 2.18 -8.90
CA TRP A 56 9.38 1.31 -9.04
C TRP A 56 9.50 0.75 -10.46
N ARG A 57 8.41 0.21 -11.02
CA ARG A 57 8.37 -0.29 -12.41
C ARG A 57 8.51 0.82 -13.46
N ALA A 58 8.09 2.04 -13.17
CA ALA A 58 8.19 3.15 -14.12
C ALA A 58 9.60 3.75 -14.22
N ASN A 59 10.47 3.54 -13.22
CA ASN A 59 11.86 4.00 -13.25
C ASN A 59 12.75 2.99 -14.01
N PRO A 60 13.33 3.35 -15.19
CA PRO A 60 14.19 2.46 -15.96
C PRO A 60 15.46 2.01 -15.21
N GLU A 61 15.94 2.79 -14.23
CA GLU A 61 17.10 2.42 -13.40
C GLU A 61 16.83 1.17 -12.55
N ASN A 62 15.56 0.84 -12.30
CA ASN A 62 15.16 -0.34 -11.54
C ASN A 62 15.03 -1.58 -12.45
N TRP A 63 15.11 -1.44 -13.77
CA TRP A 63 14.96 -2.54 -14.73
C TRP A 63 16.25 -3.35 -14.76
N GLY A 64 16.30 -4.41 -13.95
CA GLY A 64 17.51 -5.21 -13.71
C GLY A 64 17.96 -5.20 -12.24
N ALA A 65 17.34 -4.36 -11.40
CA ALA A 65 17.47 -4.42 -9.94
C ALA A 65 16.55 -5.48 -9.32
N CYS A 66 15.75 -6.18 -10.12
CA CYS A 66 15.08 -7.41 -9.69
C CYS A 66 16.18 -8.41 -9.30
N CYS A 67 16.23 -8.77 -8.02
CA CYS A 67 17.02 -9.88 -7.51
C CYS A 67 16.95 -11.07 -8.50
N PRO A 68 18.03 -11.83 -8.72
CA PRO A 68 17.89 -13.11 -9.41
C PRO A 68 16.76 -13.87 -8.70
N TRP A 69 15.77 -14.30 -9.48
CA TRP A 69 14.76 -15.23 -8.99
C TRP A 69 15.52 -16.39 -8.36
N PRO A 70 15.23 -16.77 -7.10
CA PRO A 70 15.93 -17.87 -6.46
C PRO A 70 15.43 -19.19 -7.05
N ASP A 71 15.79 -19.49 -8.30
CA ASP A 71 15.48 -20.73 -9.01
C ASP A 71 16.53 -21.03 -10.12
N ASP A 72 17.82 -20.89 -9.82
CA ASP A 72 18.90 -21.55 -10.58
C ASP A 72 19.60 -22.67 -9.77
N ASP A 73 19.03 -23.05 -8.61
CA ASP A 73 19.50 -24.17 -7.76
C ASP A 73 18.34 -25.12 -7.37
N PHE A 74 17.41 -25.41 -8.29
CA PHE A 74 16.58 -26.62 -8.17
C PHE A 74 17.25 -27.77 -8.93
N PRO A 75 17.87 -28.76 -8.24
CA PRO A 75 18.43 -29.91 -8.91
C PRO A 75 17.29 -30.81 -9.44
N PHE A 76 17.22 -30.93 -10.76
CA PHE A 76 16.60 -32.07 -11.45
C PHE A 76 17.45 -33.34 -11.27
#